data_AF-A0A937KS97-F1
#
_entry.id   AF-A0A937KS97-F1
#
_cell.length_a   1.000
_cell.length_b   1.000
_cell.length_c   1.000
_cell.angle_alpha   90.00
_cell.angle_beta   90.00
_cell.angle_gamma   90.00
#
_symmetry.space_group_name_H-M   'P 1'
#
loop_
_entity.id
_entity.type
_entity.pdbx_description
1 polymer ?
#
loop_
_entity_poly.entity_id
_entity_poly.type
_entity_poly.pdbx_seq_one_letter_code
_entity_poly.pdbx_strand_id
1 'polypeptide(L)'
;MKQFFVVCLFLVSCTQQQPQVQLVEKETFEQLMKQEVQLIDVRTSGEFQGGTIGDAQNIDFNAPDFKAQVSKLDKDKPVLVFCAVGGRSAGASKVLESLGFKEIYDLKGGYRGW
;
A
#
# COMPACT_ATOMS: atom_id res chain seq x y z
N MET A 1 3.31 -55.69 21.28
CA MET A 1 3.98 -55.35 20.00
C MET A 1 2.89 -55.13 18.98
N LYS A 2 2.66 -54.01 18.31
CA LYS A 2 3.28 -52.68 18.17
C LYS A 2 2.10 -51.73 18.00
N GLN A 3 2.02 -50.66 18.79
CA GLN A 3 1.05 -49.60 18.52
C GLN A 3 1.61 -48.75 17.38
N PHE A 4 0.89 -48.70 16.25
CA PHE A 4 1.20 -47.79 15.16
C PHE A 4 0.58 -46.43 15.51
N PHE A 5 1.40 -45.56 16.08
CA PHE A 5 1.06 -44.16 16.32
C PHE A 5 1.15 -43.43 14.98
N VAL A 6 0.02 -43.19 14.34
CA VAL A 6 -0.07 -42.34 13.14
C VAL A 6 0.08 -40.90 13.60
N VAL A 7 1.30 -40.37 13.53
CA VAL A 7 1.58 -38.95 13.67
C VAL A 7 1.04 -38.24 12.43
N CYS A 8 -0.14 -37.63 12.55
CA CYS A 8 -0.62 -36.67 11.56
C CYS A 8 0.26 -35.43 11.65
N LEU A 9 1.24 -35.36 10.75
CA LEU A 9 2.07 -34.19 10.52
C LEU A 9 1.18 -33.13 9.87
N PHE A 10 0.52 -32.29 10.68
CA PHE A 10 -0.12 -31.07 10.20
C PHE A 10 1.00 -30.13 9.73
N LEU A 11 1.38 -30.25 8.46
CA LEU A 11 2.10 -29.20 7.76
C LEU A 11 1.14 -28.02 7.64
N VAL A 12 1.14 -27.16 8.67
CA VAL A 12 0.61 -25.81 8.58
C VAL A 12 1.48 -25.11 7.56
N SER A 13 1.08 -25.19 6.29
CA SER A 13 1.53 -24.27 5.26
C SER A 13 1.08 -22.89 5.72
N CYS A 14 1.97 -22.16 6.39
CA CYS A 14 1.85 -20.72 6.47
C CYS A 14 1.93 -20.21 5.04
N THR A 15 0.78 -19.97 4.42
CA THR A 15 0.70 -19.20 3.18
C THR A 15 1.18 -17.80 3.56
N GLN A 16 2.46 -17.54 3.36
CA GLN A 16 3.02 -16.22 3.56
C GLN A 16 2.50 -15.38 2.40
N GLN A 17 1.38 -14.68 2.64
CA GLN A 17 0.75 -13.80 1.65
C GLN A 17 1.77 -12.74 1.27
N GLN A 18 2.34 -12.86 0.08
CA GLN A 18 3.29 -11.86 -0.42
C GLN A 18 2.56 -10.53 -0.53
N PRO A 19 3.22 -9.40 -0.22
CA PRO A 19 2.70 -8.08 -0.56
C PRO A 19 2.23 -8.06 -2.02
N GLN A 20 0.99 -7.66 -2.25
CA GLN A 20 0.46 -7.52 -3.60
C GLN A 20 0.28 -6.03 -3.87
N VAL A 21 1.22 -5.43 -4.61
CA VAL A 21 1.00 -4.11 -5.21
C VAL A 21 -0.01 -4.26 -6.35
N GLN A 22 -1.16 -3.63 -6.22
CA GLN A 22 -2.23 -3.64 -7.21
C GLN A 22 -2.38 -2.26 -7.83
N LEU A 23 -2.11 -2.15 -9.13
CA LEU A 23 -2.44 -0.94 -9.89
C LEU A 23 -3.94 -0.96 -10.20
N VAL A 24 -4.69 0.01 -9.68
CA VAL A 24 -6.16 0.04 -9.78
C VAL A 24 -6.67 1.26 -10.52
N GLU A 25 -7.79 1.10 -11.23
CA GLU A 25 -8.52 2.19 -11.86
C GLU A 25 -9.25 3.04 -10.82
N LYS A 26 -9.63 4.27 -11.20
CA LYS A 26 -10.30 5.24 -10.33
C LYS A 26 -11.51 4.66 -9.60
N GLU A 27 -12.38 3.96 -10.31
CA GLU A 27 -13.63 3.44 -9.74
C GLU A 27 -13.35 2.44 -8.61
N THR A 28 -12.33 1.60 -8.78
CA THR A 28 -11.91 0.63 -7.75
C THR A 28 -11.27 1.35 -6.57
N PHE A 29 -10.43 2.36 -6.84
CA PHE A 29 -9.80 3.18 -5.81
C PHE A 29 -10.86 3.91 -4.95
N GLU A 30 -11.89 4.48 -5.57
CA GLU A 30 -13.02 5.11 -4.87
C GLU A 30 -13.81 4.12 -3.99
N GLN A 31 -13.98 2.87 -4.42
CA GLN A 31 -14.63 1.86 -3.56
C GLN A 31 -13.77 1.49 -2.35
N LEU A 32 -12.46 1.33 -2.56
CA LEU A 32 -11.52 1.00 -1.49
C LEU A 32 -11.43 2.12 -0.44
N MET A 33 -11.53 3.38 -0.85
CA MET A 33 -11.57 4.54 0.06
C MET A 33 -12.75 4.53 1.05
N LYS A 34 -13.78 3.70 0.83
CA LYS A 34 -14.92 3.57 1.75
C LYS A 34 -14.66 2.61 2.91
N GLN A 35 -13.52 1.91 2.89
CA GLN A 35 -13.09 0.98 3.91
C GLN A 35 -12.08 1.66 4.85
N GLU A 36 -11.65 0.94 5.89
CA GLU A 36 -10.58 1.42 6.77
C GLU A 36 -9.22 1.28 6.06
N VAL A 37 -8.73 2.39 5.49
CA VAL A 37 -7.50 2.43 4.69
C VAL A 37 -6.59 3.58 5.10
N GLN A 38 -5.34 3.51 4.68
CA GLN A 38 -4.37 4.60 4.78
C GLN A 38 -4.20 5.23 3.40
N LEU A 39 -4.78 6.40 3.18
CA LEU A 39 -4.68 7.12 1.92
C LEU A 39 -3.49 8.09 1.96
N ILE A 40 -2.52 7.90 1.05
CA ILE A 40 -1.31 8.72 0.99
C ILE A 40 -1.13 9.40 -0.37
N ASP A 41 -0.86 10.69 -0.33
CA ASP A 41 -0.45 11.49 -1.48
C ASP A 41 1.06 11.67 -1.44
N VAL A 42 1.77 11.05 -2.39
CA VAL A 42 3.23 11.09 -2.44
C VAL A 42 3.79 12.20 -3.34
N ARG A 43 2.94 13.17 -3.71
CA ARG A 43 3.36 14.41 -4.36
C ARG A 43 4.11 15.33 -3.40
N THR A 44 4.71 16.38 -3.96
CA THR A 44 5.38 17.40 -3.16
C THR A 44 4.38 18.17 -2.30
N SER A 45 4.84 18.76 -1.20
CA SER A 45 3.98 19.58 -0.34
C SER A 45 3.30 20.74 -1.09
N GLY A 46 3.99 21.34 -2.08
CA GLY A 46 3.40 22.38 -2.92
C GLY A 46 2.25 21.89 -3.80
N GLU A 47 2.37 20.70 -4.39
CA GLU A 47 1.28 20.07 -5.14
C GLU A 47 0.09 19.72 -4.22
N PHE A 48 0.37 19.20 -3.02
CA PHE A 48 -0.65 18.82 -2.04
C PHE A 48 -1.43 20.04 -1.50
N GLN A 49 -0.75 21.15 -1.23
CA GLN A 49 -1.37 22.41 -0.82
C GLN A 49 -2.34 22.97 -1.87
N GLY A 50 -2.15 22.62 -3.14
CA GLY A 50 -3.06 22.97 -4.23
C GLY A 50 -4.33 22.11 -4.30
N GLY A 51 -4.47 21.10 -3.43
CA GLY A 51 -5.60 20.19 -3.39
C GLY A 51 -5.14 18.73 -3.43
N THR A 52 -5.95 17.84 -2.85
CA THR A 52 -5.67 16.41 -2.74
C THR A 52 -6.94 15.58 -2.92
N ILE A 53 -6.78 14.26 -2.99
CA ILE A 53 -7.89 13.30 -3.02
C ILE A 53 -8.33 13.01 -1.58
N GLY A 54 -9.61 13.25 -1.27
CA GLY A 54 -10.17 12.96 0.05
C GLY A 54 -9.40 13.63 1.18
N ASP A 55 -9.08 12.84 2.21
CA ASP A 55 -8.33 13.23 3.42
C ASP A 55 -6.90 12.68 3.41
N ALA A 56 -6.32 12.47 2.23
CA ALA A 56 -5.00 11.87 2.07
C ALA A 56 -3.93 12.55 2.94
N GLN A 57 -3.08 11.75 3.59
CA GLN A 57 -1.87 12.25 4.23
C GLN A 57 -0.80 12.53 3.18
N ASN A 58 -0.20 13.71 3.20
CA ASN A 58 0.95 13.99 2.35
C ASN A 58 2.22 13.33 2.90
N ILE A 59 2.86 12.49 2.09
CA ILE A 59 4.17 11.88 2.37
C ILE A 59 5.01 11.99 1.10
N ASP A 60 5.69 13.13 0.92
CA ASP A 60 6.43 13.45 -0.30
C ASP A 60 7.49 12.39 -0.64
N PHE A 61 7.34 11.72 -1.79
CA PHE A 61 8.26 10.68 -2.25
C PHE A 61 9.69 11.19 -2.43
N ASN A 62 9.86 12.46 -2.79
CA ASN A 62 11.16 13.06 -3.05
C ASN A 62 11.84 13.56 -1.75
N ALA A 63 11.13 13.57 -0.63
CA ALA A 63 11.70 14.00 0.63
C ALA A 63 12.71 12.96 1.17
N PRO A 64 13.83 13.40 1.77
CA PRO A 64 14.87 12.48 2.26
C PRO A 64 14.38 11.56 3.37
N ASP A 65 13.29 11.91 4.05
CA ASP A 65 12.68 11.16 5.14
C ASP A 65 11.46 10.34 4.70
N PHE A 66 11.14 10.24 3.41
CA PHE A 66 10.00 9.47 2.88
C PHE A 66 9.89 8.08 3.52
N LYS A 67 10.98 7.30 3.48
CA LYS A 67 11.03 5.94 4.04
C LYS A 67 10.74 5.92 5.55
N ALA A 68 11.24 6.91 6.28
CA ALA A 68 11.02 7.03 7.72
C ALA A 68 9.57 7.40 8.05
N GLN A 69 8.93 8.23 7.22
CA GLN A 69 7.53 8.59 7.37
C GLN A 69 6.60 7.40 7.09
N VAL A 70 6.76 6.72 5.94
CA VAL A 70 5.91 5.55 5.62
C VAL A 70 6.13 4.39 6.59
N SER A 71 7.30 4.28 7.23
CA SER A 71 7.54 3.24 8.25
C SER A 71 6.69 3.38 9.52
N LYS A 72 6.04 4.54 9.72
CA LYS A 72 5.13 4.80 10.84
C LYS A 72 3.69 4.34 10.54
N LEU A 73 3.37 4.06 9.28
CA LEU A 73 2.06 3.57 8.88
C LEU A 73 1.88 2.12 9.35
N ASP A 74 0.63 1.73 9.53
CA ASP A 74 0.23 0.39 9.91
C ASP A 74 0.40 -0.57 8.71
N LYS A 75 1.26 -1.58 8.84
CA LYS A 75 1.55 -2.53 7.73
C LYS A 75 0.42 -3.52 7.49
N ASP A 76 -0.48 -3.66 8.46
CA ASP A 76 -1.63 -4.55 8.41
C ASP A 76 -2.87 -3.88 7.81
N LYS A 77 -2.86 -2.55 7.64
CA LYS A 77 -3.93 -1.81 6.96
C LYS A 77 -3.60 -1.57 5.49
N PRO A 78 -4.60 -1.65 4.58
CA PRO A 78 -4.39 -1.31 3.18
C PRO A 78 -3.87 0.11 3.00
N VAL A 79 -2.88 0.28 2.13
CA VAL A 79 -2.37 1.59 1.74
C VAL A 79 -2.82 1.92 0.32
N LEU A 80 -3.57 3.00 0.18
CA LEU A 80 -3.93 3.58 -1.10
C LEU A 80 -2.94 4.70 -1.39
N VAL A 81 -2.21 4.61 -2.50
CA VAL A 81 -1.13 5.54 -2.84
C VAL A 81 -1.36 6.13 -4.22
N PHE A 82 -1.13 7.43 -4.34
CA PHE A 82 -1.15 8.11 -5.63
C PHE A 82 -0.11 9.22 -5.68
N CYS A 83 0.26 9.60 -6.90
CA CYS A 83 1.05 10.81 -7.14
C CYS A 83 0.41 11.62 -8.26
N ALA A 84 1.14 12.51 -8.96
CA ALA A 84 0.56 13.28 -10.06
C ALA A 84 0.06 12.42 -11.25
N VAL A 85 0.86 11.43 -11.69
CA VAL A 85 0.61 10.67 -12.94
C VAL A 85 0.94 9.17 -12.85
N GLY A 86 1.29 8.66 -11.67
CA GLY A 86 1.62 7.24 -11.43
C GLY A 86 3.12 6.93 -11.27
N GLY A 87 4.03 7.79 -11.73
CA GLY A 87 5.48 7.48 -11.69
C GLY A 87 6.07 7.38 -10.27
N ARG A 88 5.81 8.39 -9.42
CA ARG A 88 6.30 8.41 -8.02
C ARG A 88 5.57 7.39 -7.16
N SER A 89 4.27 7.18 -7.38
CA SER A 89 3.48 6.20 -6.61
C SER A 89 3.87 4.76 -6.93
N ALA A 90 4.28 4.46 -8.16
CA ALA A 90 4.88 3.15 -8.48
C ALA A 90 6.20 2.92 -7.72
N GLY A 91 7.02 3.98 -7.55
CA GLY A 91 8.23 3.95 -6.73
C GLY A 91 7.91 3.78 -5.24
N ALA A 92 6.95 4.55 -4.72
CA ALA A 92 6.48 4.47 -3.35
C ALA A 92 5.94 3.07 -3.01
N SER A 93 5.17 2.47 -3.93
CA SER A 93 4.61 1.13 -3.76
C SER A 93 5.69 0.06 -3.58
N LYS A 94 6.81 0.14 -4.32
CA LYS A 94 7.96 -0.76 -4.13
C LYS A 94 8.63 -0.56 -2.78
N VAL A 95 8.71 0.67 -2.29
CA VAL A 95 9.25 0.94 -0.95
C VAL A 95 8.33 0.35 0.12
N LEU A 96 7.02 0.57 0.02
CA LEU A 96 6.03 -0.02 0.92
C LEU A 96 6.10 -1.56 0.90
N GLU A 97 6.13 -2.19 -0.27
CA GLU A 97 6.32 -3.63 -0.41
C GLU A 97 7.59 -4.11 0.30
N SER A 98 8.72 -3.42 0.10
CA SER A 98 9.99 -3.77 0.75
C SER A 98 9.99 -3.61 2.27
N LEU A 99 9.07 -2.79 2.81
CA LEU A 99 8.89 -2.56 4.25
C LEU A 99 7.92 -3.57 4.88
N GLY A 100 7.31 -4.45 4.08
CA GLY A 100 6.42 -5.51 4.53
C GLY A 100 4.96 -5.11 4.67
N PHE A 101 4.50 -4.07 3.95
CA PHE A 101 3.08 -3.75 3.85
C PHE A 101 2.34 -4.87 3.12
N LYS A 102 1.18 -5.29 3.63
CA LYS A 102 0.47 -6.47 3.11
C LYS A 102 -0.37 -6.16 1.86
N GLU A 103 -1.01 -4.99 1.84
CA GLU A 103 -1.96 -4.60 0.80
C GLU A 103 -1.66 -3.17 0.35
N ILE A 104 -1.32 -3.00 -0.93
CA ILE A 104 -0.92 -1.71 -1.51
C ILE A 104 -1.69 -1.52 -2.82
N TYR A 105 -2.39 -0.40 -2.94
CA TYR A 105 -3.18 -0.03 -4.10
C TYR A 105 -2.66 1.27 -4.71
N ASP A 106 -2.08 1.21 -5.90
CA ASP A 106 -1.58 2.38 -6.64
C ASP A 106 -2.68 2.88 -7.60
N LEU A 107 -3.00 4.17 -7.53
CA LEU A 107 -3.96 4.79 -8.45
C LEU A 107 -3.34 4.98 -9.84
N LYS A 108 -3.87 4.24 -10.81
CA LYS A 108 -3.52 4.44 -12.21
C LYS A 108 -3.91 5.83 -12.68
N GLY A 109 -3.01 6.50 -13.40
CA GLY A 109 -3.20 7.87 -13.87
C GLY A 109 -2.96 8.95 -12.80
N GLY A 110 -2.84 8.57 -11.53
CA GLY A 110 -2.61 9.49 -10.40
C GLY A 110 -3.68 10.57 -10.28
N TYR A 111 -3.33 11.65 -9.56
CA TYR A 111 -4.17 12.81 -9.32
C TYR A 111 -4.71 13.47 -10.61
N ARG A 112 -3.99 13.40 -11.73
CA ARG A 112 -4.47 13.96 -13.01
C ARG A 112 -5.59 13.14 -13.64
N GLY A 113 -5.69 11.85 -13.32
CA GLY A 113 -6.78 10.98 -13.75
C GLY A 113 -7.94 10.92 -12.75
N TRP A 114 -7.81 11.62 -11.62
CA TRP A 114 -8.83 11.73 -10.57
C TRP A 114 -9.85 12.81 -10.92
#